data_AF-A0A954HR50-F1
#
_entry.id   AF-A0A954HR50-F1
#
_cell.length_a   1.000
_cell.length_b   1.000
_cell.length_c   1.000
_cell.angle_alpha   90.00
_cell.angle_beta   90.00
_cell.angle_gamma   90.00
#
_symmetry.space_group_name_H-M   'P 1'
#
loop_
_entity.id
_entity.type
_entity.pdbx_description
1 polymer ?
#
loop_
_entity_poly.entity_id
_entity_poly.type
_entity_poly.pdbx_seq_one_letter_code
_entity_poly.pdbx_strand_id
1 'polypeptide(L)'
;MPLSTFSSERVPQGYWGRTWLVAVLLSLSTVAVAEQYLRTQGHVPVINDGAELWSWYRNEVYGDPERTVVLVGRSRQLGGFWTDGFREQFPDHKLVQLSVAGAKTLPVFRDLADDEDFCGTMICSVMEFDLEKPDAEGHPYLDEYIRKNRREESSFAHWEFGFRHCLNRLVSLNARTSLRSCWRDLFVNGTMPAAVIDQCRYDRCKYYDFTGADPEKLSKARLQHNKPGKTHDASR
;
A
#
# COMPACT_ATOMS: atom_id res chain seq x y z
N MET A 1 40.53 -40.42 -29.79
CA MET A 1 39.80 -39.60 -30.77
C MET A 1 38.67 -38.90 -30.04
N PRO A 2 38.68 -37.57 -29.88
CA PRO A 2 37.57 -36.87 -29.24
C PRO A 2 36.44 -36.64 -30.24
N LEU A 3 35.21 -36.98 -29.84
CA LEU A 3 33.99 -36.57 -30.52
C LEU A 3 33.63 -35.16 -30.04
N SER A 4 33.82 -34.18 -30.93
CA SER A 4 33.31 -32.81 -30.75
C SER A 4 32.36 -32.51 -31.88
N THR A 5 31.08 -32.86 -31.71
CA THR A 5 29.98 -32.33 -32.53
C THR A 5 29.29 -31.22 -31.76
N PHE A 6 29.88 -30.02 -31.76
CA PHE A 6 29.12 -28.80 -31.56
C PHE A 6 28.38 -28.52 -32.88
N SER A 7 27.19 -29.11 -33.02
CA SER A 7 26.24 -28.68 -34.05
C SER A 7 25.77 -27.28 -33.67
N SER A 8 26.33 -26.24 -34.30
CA SER A 8 25.73 -24.91 -34.24
C SER A 8 24.44 -24.96 -35.06
N GLU A 9 23.35 -25.34 -34.41
CA GLU A 9 22.02 -25.21 -35.02
C GLU A 9 21.85 -23.77 -35.50
N ARG A 10 21.41 -23.63 -36.75
CA ARG A 10 21.27 -22.37 -37.45
C ARG A 10 20.42 -21.42 -36.62
N VAL A 11 21.03 -20.37 -36.09
CA VAL A 11 20.28 -19.25 -35.51
C VAL A 11 19.32 -18.75 -36.60
N PRO A 12 18.00 -18.74 -36.38
CA PRO A 12 17.04 -18.34 -37.40
C PRO A 12 17.39 -16.94 -37.90
N GLN A 13 17.67 -16.75 -39.19
CA GLN A 13 17.92 -15.44 -39.79
C GLN A 13 16.60 -14.69 -40.04
N GLY A 14 15.82 -14.48 -38.97
CA GLY A 14 14.56 -13.74 -39.00
C GLY A 14 14.77 -12.26 -38.69
N TYR A 15 13.75 -11.45 -39.00
CA TYR A 15 13.67 -10.06 -38.57
C TYR A 15 13.33 -9.99 -37.06
N TRP A 16 14.27 -10.42 -36.22
CA TRP A 16 14.10 -10.49 -34.76
C TRP A 16 13.68 -9.16 -34.16
N GLY A 17 14.24 -8.05 -34.64
CA GLY A 17 13.83 -6.70 -34.20
C GLY A 17 12.34 -6.41 -34.45
N ARG A 18 11.81 -6.79 -35.62
CA ARG A 18 10.37 -6.65 -35.92
C ARG A 18 9.52 -7.56 -35.04
N THR A 19 10.00 -8.78 -34.81
CA THR A 19 9.30 -9.77 -33.96
C THR A 19 9.21 -9.28 -32.52
N TRP A 20 10.32 -8.78 -31.96
CA TRP A 20 10.35 -8.17 -30.64
C TRP A 20 9.46 -6.93 -30.53
N LEU A 21 9.49 -6.06 -31.56
CA LEU A 21 8.64 -4.87 -31.58
C LEU A 21 7.15 -5.24 -31.58
N VAL A 22 6.74 -6.20 -32.42
CA VAL A 22 5.35 -6.69 -32.42
C VAL A 22 4.99 -7.33 -31.08
N ALA A 23 5.86 -8.15 -30.51
CA ALA A 23 5.63 -8.78 -29.21
C ALA A 23 5.47 -7.75 -28.08
N VAL A 24 6.30 -6.71 -28.05
CA VAL A 24 6.21 -5.62 -27.07
C VAL A 24 4.92 -4.83 -27.25
N LEU A 25 4.57 -4.44 -28.49
CA LEU A 25 3.33 -3.71 -28.76
C LEU A 25 2.11 -4.51 -28.34
N LEU A 26 2.05 -5.80 -28.70
CA LEU A 26 0.92 -6.67 -28.36
C LEU A 26 0.81 -6.88 -26.84
N SER A 27 1.94 -7.01 -26.15
CA SER A 27 1.98 -7.09 -24.68
C SER A 27 1.46 -5.81 -24.03
N LEU A 28 1.95 -4.63 -24.47
CA LEU A 28 1.50 -3.33 -23.95
C LEU A 28 0.02 -3.09 -24.24
N SER A 29 -0.47 -3.42 -25.44
CA SER A 29 -1.88 -3.29 -25.79
C SER A 29 -2.77 -4.18 -24.90
N THR A 30 -2.33 -5.40 -24.60
CA THR A 30 -3.06 -6.31 -23.72
C THR A 30 -3.18 -5.75 -22.31
N VAL A 31 -2.06 -5.24 -21.75
CA VAL A 31 -2.06 -4.59 -20.44
C VAL A 31 -2.95 -3.34 -20.44
N ALA A 32 -2.87 -2.50 -21.48
CA ALA A 32 -3.67 -1.28 -21.58
C ALA A 32 -5.19 -1.57 -21.64
N VAL A 33 -5.61 -2.58 -22.41
CA VAL A 33 -7.02 -2.98 -22.48
C VAL A 33 -7.50 -3.53 -21.14
N ALA A 34 -6.71 -4.38 -20.48
CA ALA A 34 -7.06 -4.92 -19.17
C ALA A 34 -7.16 -3.81 -18.10
N GLU A 35 -6.19 -2.89 -18.08
CA GLU A 35 -6.15 -1.73 -17.19
C GLU A 35 -7.39 -0.84 -17.37
N GLN A 36 -7.73 -0.49 -18.62
CA GLN A 36 -8.89 0.33 -18.93
C GLN A 36 -10.19 -0.37 -18.53
N TYR A 37 -10.30 -1.66 -18.80
CA TYR A 37 -11.45 -2.46 -18.39
C TYR A 37 -11.62 -2.44 -16.86
N LEU A 38 -10.55 -2.73 -16.10
CA LEU A 38 -10.59 -2.69 -14.62
C LEU A 38 -11.02 -1.32 -14.10
N ARG A 39 -10.52 -0.23 -14.69
CA ARG A 39 -10.92 1.14 -14.32
C ARG A 39 -12.39 1.42 -14.59
N THR A 40 -12.94 0.95 -15.73
CA THR A 40 -14.38 1.08 -16.01
C THR A 40 -15.26 0.29 -15.06
N GLN A 41 -14.73 -0.76 -14.44
CA GLN A 41 -15.40 -1.50 -13.37
C GLN A 41 -15.21 -0.87 -11.97
N GLY A 42 -14.59 0.31 -11.89
CA GLY A 42 -14.40 1.04 -10.64
C GLY A 42 -13.21 0.58 -9.80
N HIS A 43 -12.33 -0.27 -10.34
CA HIS A 43 -11.10 -0.60 -9.63
C HIS A 43 -10.12 0.57 -9.68
N VAL A 44 -9.53 0.88 -8.53
CA VAL A 44 -8.47 1.86 -8.40
C VAL A 44 -7.13 1.21 -8.07
N PRO A 45 -5.99 1.88 -8.33
CA PRO A 45 -4.70 1.39 -7.89
C PRO A 45 -4.64 1.37 -6.37
N VAL A 46 -4.18 0.25 -5.80
CA VAL A 46 -4.01 0.07 -4.35
C VAL A 46 -2.57 -0.32 -4.10
N ILE A 47 -1.95 0.34 -3.13
CA ILE A 47 -0.57 0.08 -2.74
C ILE A 47 -0.53 -0.74 -1.45
N ASN A 48 0.47 -1.61 -1.33
CA ASN A 48 0.72 -2.30 -0.08
C ASN A 48 1.34 -1.34 0.95
N ASP A 49 0.67 -1.16 2.08
CA ASP A 49 1.17 -0.35 3.20
C ASP A 49 2.25 -1.13 3.97
N GLY A 50 3.50 -1.00 3.51
CA GLY A 50 4.65 -1.71 4.05
C GLY A 50 5.73 -0.79 4.64
N ALA A 51 6.74 -1.41 5.23
CA ALA A 51 7.91 -0.79 5.85
C ALA A 51 8.63 0.24 4.96
N GLU A 52 8.90 -0.12 3.71
CA GLU A 52 9.59 0.73 2.74
C GLU A 52 8.79 2.01 2.43
N LEU A 53 7.48 1.86 2.21
CA LEU A 53 6.56 2.97 1.95
C LEU A 53 6.44 3.86 3.20
N TRP A 54 6.38 3.27 4.39
CA TRP A 54 6.40 4.03 5.64
C TRP A 54 7.69 4.83 5.80
N SER A 55 8.86 4.22 5.55
CA SER A 55 10.18 4.87 5.61
C SER A 55 10.28 6.06 4.67
N TRP A 56 9.83 5.89 3.43
CA TRP A 56 9.77 6.97 2.45
C TRP A 56 9.00 8.17 2.98
N TYR A 57 7.76 7.95 3.45
CA TYR A 57 6.96 9.03 4.02
C TYR A 57 7.54 9.58 5.33
N ARG A 58 8.29 8.78 6.09
CA ARG A 58 8.98 9.25 7.30
C ARG A 58 10.10 10.25 6.97
N ASN A 59 10.75 10.14 5.83
CA ASN A 59 11.74 11.11 5.36
C ASN A 59 11.09 12.39 4.78
N GLU A 60 9.86 12.28 4.30
CA GLU A 60 9.12 13.40 3.75
C GLU A 60 8.69 14.44 4.80
N VAL A 61 8.94 14.19 6.10
CA VAL A 61 8.63 15.11 7.21
C VAL A 61 9.56 16.32 7.29
N TYR A 62 10.77 16.24 6.73
CA TYR A 62 11.76 17.33 6.77
C TYR A 62 11.55 18.37 5.66
N GLY A 63 10.30 18.53 5.22
CA GLY A 63 9.92 19.53 4.23
C GLY A 63 9.88 20.94 4.82
N ASP A 64 9.06 21.81 4.24
CA ASP A 64 8.78 23.13 4.81
C ASP A 64 8.06 22.98 6.16
N PRO A 65 8.65 23.40 7.30
CA PRO A 65 8.06 23.23 8.62
C PRO A 65 6.69 23.89 8.79
N GLU A 66 6.48 25.04 8.16
CA GLU A 66 5.21 25.78 8.30
C GLU A 66 4.07 25.13 7.52
N ARG A 67 4.41 24.26 6.56
CA ARG A 67 3.48 23.64 5.62
C ARG A 67 3.40 22.12 5.76
N THR A 68 4.20 21.52 6.62
CA THR A 68 4.22 20.07 6.81
C THR A 68 3.32 19.68 7.99
N VAL A 69 2.31 18.86 7.68
CA VAL A 69 1.38 18.30 8.67
C VAL A 69 1.53 16.77 8.68
N VAL A 70 1.89 16.23 9.84
CA VAL A 70 2.13 14.80 10.04
C VAL A 70 0.96 14.16 10.76
N LEU A 71 0.38 13.11 10.20
CA LEU A 71 -0.65 12.29 10.83
C LEU A 71 -0.02 11.09 11.52
N VAL A 72 -0.28 10.95 12.82
CA VAL A 72 0.23 9.85 13.63
C VAL A 72 -0.94 9.17 14.34
N GLY A 73 -0.97 7.84 14.30
CA GLY A 73 -2.14 7.10 14.77
C GLY A 73 -2.15 5.63 14.34
N ARG A 74 -3.34 5.03 14.41
CA ARG A 74 -3.59 3.62 14.10
C ARG A 74 -4.45 3.47 12.83
N SER A 75 -5.11 2.31 12.69
CA SER A 75 -6.05 2.04 11.59
C SER A 75 -7.17 3.09 11.45
N ARG A 76 -7.62 3.70 12.55
CA ARG A 76 -8.62 4.79 12.53
C ARG A 76 -8.08 6.08 11.95
N GLN A 77 -6.83 6.45 12.23
CA GLN A 77 -6.22 7.63 11.63
C GLN A 77 -5.90 7.39 10.15
N LEU A 78 -5.51 6.16 9.79
CA LEU A 78 -5.21 5.79 8.40
C LEU A 78 -6.39 6.01 7.45
N GLY A 79 -7.63 5.73 7.84
CA GLY A 79 -8.78 5.92 6.95
C GLY A 79 -10.03 6.56 7.55
N GLY A 80 -9.90 7.17 8.72
CA GLY A 80 -10.92 8.04 9.31
C GLY A 80 -10.62 9.53 9.13
N PHE A 81 -9.38 9.91 8.76
CA PHE A 81 -9.05 11.29 8.46
C PHE A 81 -9.44 11.64 7.02
N TRP A 82 -10.19 12.73 6.81
CA TRP A 82 -10.59 13.17 5.48
C TRP A 82 -9.49 13.99 4.81
N THR A 83 -8.63 13.27 4.10
CA THR A 83 -7.42 13.79 3.44
C THR A 83 -7.71 14.65 2.22
N ASP A 84 -8.75 14.32 1.43
CA ASP A 84 -9.11 15.10 0.25
C ASP A 84 -9.60 16.50 0.68
N GLY A 85 -10.45 16.58 1.71
CA GLY A 85 -10.88 17.86 2.28
C GLY A 85 -9.74 18.67 2.91
N PHE A 86 -8.78 18.01 3.57
CA PHE A 86 -7.58 18.69 4.05
C PHE A 86 -6.81 19.35 2.91
N ARG A 87 -6.62 18.65 1.78
CA ARG A 87 -5.91 19.20 0.62
C ARG A 87 -6.68 20.31 -0.08
N GLU A 88 -8.00 20.18 -0.18
CA GLU A 88 -8.86 21.24 -0.73
C GLU A 88 -8.76 22.52 0.11
N GLN A 89 -8.71 22.37 1.44
CA GLN A 89 -8.63 23.50 2.36
C GLN A 89 -7.22 24.07 2.52
N PHE A 90 -6.19 23.22 2.41
CA PHE A 90 -4.78 23.56 2.62
C PHE A 90 -3.92 23.07 1.44
N PRO A 91 -4.09 23.62 0.22
CA PRO A 91 -3.44 23.11 -0.99
C PRO A 91 -1.92 23.24 -0.98
N ASP A 92 -1.39 24.24 -0.26
CA ASP A 92 0.05 24.45 -0.11
C ASP A 92 0.66 23.63 1.02
N HIS A 93 -0.14 22.87 1.78
CA HIS A 93 0.35 22.05 2.87
C HIS A 93 0.61 20.61 2.42
N LYS A 94 1.73 20.08 2.87
CA LYS A 94 2.12 18.69 2.67
C LYS A 94 1.58 17.85 3.82
N LEU A 95 0.69 16.92 3.49
CA LEU A 95 0.19 15.93 4.45
C LEU A 95 1.05 14.67 4.41
N VAL A 96 1.67 14.31 5.53
CA VAL A 96 2.51 13.12 5.67
C VAL A 96 1.82 12.13 6.61
N GLN A 97 1.49 10.94 6.11
CA GLN A 97 0.81 9.92 6.90
C GLN A 97 1.81 8.91 7.47
N LEU A 98 1.99 8.88 8.80
CA LEU A 98 2.89 7.97 9.52
C LEU A 98 2.16 7.00 10.45
N SER A 99 0.83 6.98 10.42
CA SER A 99 0.04 6.00 11.15
C SER A 99 0.39 4.56 10.75
N VAL A 100 0.27 3.65 11.71
CA VAL A 100 0.56 2.21 11.52
C VAL A 100 -0.64 1.39 11.98
N ALA A 101 -1.19 0.57 11.08
CA ALA A 101 -2.36 -0.24 11.38
C ALA A 101 -2.07 -1.23 12.53
N GLY A 102 -2.93 -1.25 13.55
CA GLY A 102 -2.82 -2.19 14.66
C GLY A 102 -1.72 -1.88 15.68
N ALA A 103 -0.76 -1.00 15.38
CA ALA A 103 0.33 -0.67 16.30
C ALA A 103 -0.04 0.48 17.26
N LYS A 104 0.69 0.66 18.36
CA LYS A 104 0.48 1.80 19.28
C LYS A 104 0.96 3.10 18.65
N THR A 105 0.30 4.21 19.02
CA THR A 105 0.63 5.55 18.48
C THR A 105 1.88 6.16 19.11
N LEU A 106 2.13 5.90 20.40
CA LEU A 106 3.18 6.57 21.16
C LEU A 106 4.62 6.38 20.64
N PRO A 107 5.04 5.20 20.13
CA PRO A 107 6.38 5.05 19.59
C PRO A 107 6.71 5.97 18.41
N VAL A 108 5.78 6.13 17.46
CA VAL A 108 5.96 7.07 16.34
C VAL A 108 5.94 8.51 16.81
N PHE A 109 5.10 8.82 17.81
CA PHE A 109 5.09 10.15 18.44
C PHE A 109 6.43 10.46 19.10
N ARG A 110 6.99 9.53 19.88
CA ARG A 110 8.30 9.68 20.53
C ARG A 110 9.43 9.82 19.50
N ASP A 111 9.42 8.98 18.46
CA ASP A 111 10.40 9.06 17.37
C ASP A 111 10.44 10.44 16.69
N LEU A 112 9.29 11.10 16.50
CA LEU A 112 9.23 12.45 15.95
C LEU A 112 9.56 13.53 16.98
N ALA A 113 9.19 13.32 18.25
CA ALA A 113 9.46 14.28 19.33
C ALA A 113 10.95 14.31 19.73
N ASP A 114 11.63 13.17 19.63
CA ASP A 114 13.07 13.03 19.89
C ASP A 114 13.93 13.38 18.66
N ASP A 115 13.31 13.76 17.55
CA ASP A 115 13.99 14.13 16.30
C ASP A 115 14.18 15.65 16.23
N GLU A 116 15.40 16.10 16.52
CA GLU A 116 15.75 17.54 16.54
C GLU A 116 15.60 18.21 15.16
N ASP A 117 15.67 17.45 14.07
CA ASP A 117 15.51 17.96 12.72
C ASP A 117 14.05 18.09 12.29
N PHE A 118 13.13 17.44 13.02
CA PHE A 118 11.70 17.55 12.73
C PHE A 118 11.14 18.86 13.29
N CYS A 119 10.73 19.75 12.38
CA CYS A 119 9.97 20.95 12.70
C CYS A 119 8.68 20.93 11.88
N GLY A 120 7.52 20.90 12.54
CA GLY A 120 6.23 20.83 11.85
C GLY A 120 5.03 20.64 12.76
N THR A 121 3.85 20.53 12.16
CA THR A 121 2.61 20.28 12.89
C THR A 121 2.29 18.78 12.90
N MET A 122 1.98 18.22 14.06
CA MET A 122 1.58 16.82 14.19
C MET A 122 0.13 16.70 14.69
N ILE A 123 -0.69 15.92 13.98
CA ILE A 123 -2.04 15.52 14.40
C ILE A 123 -1.96 14.07 14.86
N CYS A 124 -2.10 13.88 16.17
CA CYS A 124 -1.96 12.58 16.82
C CYS A 124 -3.32 12.01 17.23
N SER A 125 -3.63 10.78 16.81
CA SER A 125 -4.80 10.02 17.23
C SER A 125 -4.42 9.00 18.29
N VAL A 126 -4.88 9.25 19.52
CA VAL A 126 -4.62 8.42 20.70
C VAL A 126 -5.89 7.73 21.18
N MET A 127 -5.76 6.51 21.71
CA MET A 127 -6.81 5.80 22.41
C MET A 127 -6.45 5.67 23.89
N GLU A 128 -7.46 5.42 24.74
CA GLU A 128 -7.27 5.20 26.19
C GLU A 128 -6.20 4.14 26.50
N PHE A 129 -6.23 3.00 25.80
CA PHE A 129 -5.21 1.95 25.95
C PHE A 129 -3.78 2.39 25.57
N ASP A 130 -3.63 3.39 24.69
CA ASP A 130 -2.29 3.93 24.39
C ASP A 130 -1.73 4.69 25.61
N LEU A 131 -2.59 5.23 26.48
CA LEU A 131 -2.23 6.03 27.66
C LEU A 131 -2.13 5.22 28.95
N GLU A 132 -2.93 4.17 29.12
CA GLU A 132 -2.92 3.34 30.35
C GLU A 132 -1.59 2.60 30.55
N LYS A 133 -0.96 2.23 29.44
CA LYS A 133 0.28 1.44 29.42
C LYS A 133 1.22 1.98 28.36
N PRO A 134 1.80 3.17 28.59
CA PRO A 134 2.68 3.81 27.61
C PRO A 134 3.93 2.96 27.36
N ASP A 135 4.40 2.26 28.39
CA ASP A 135 5.65 1.49 28.37
C ASP A 135 5.46 -0.03 28.54
N ALA A 136 4.23 -0.50 28.79
CA ALA A 136 4.02 -1.94 28.96
C ALA A 136 4.08 -2.65 27.59
N GLU A 137 5.25 -3.25 27.33
CA GLU A 137 5.59 -4.42 26.50
C GLU A 137 5.10 -4.52 25.03
N GLY A 138 4.34 -3.57 24.50
CA GLY A 138 3.96 -3.55 23.08
C GLY A 138 4.44 -2.26 22.43
N HIS A 139 5.47 -2.20 21.61
CA HIS A 139 6.00 -3.21 20.71
C HIS A 139 7.51 -3.00 20.51
N PRO A 140 8.39 -3.89 21.01
CA PRO A 140 9.76 -4.00 20.50
C PRO A 140 9.76 -4.06 18.98
N TYR A 141 8.74 -4.71 18.39
CA TYR A 141 8.50 -4.73 16.95
C TYR A 141 8.32 -3.35 16.32
N LEU A 142 7.61 -2.39 16.94
CA LEU A 142 7.36 -1.07 16.34
C LEU A 142 8.58 -0.17 16.53
N ASP A 143 9.22 -0.19 17.69
CA ASP A 143 10.49 0.51 17.89
C ASP A 143 11.58 -0.04 16.98
N GLU A 144 11.65 -1.36 16.81
CA GLU A 144 12.53 -2.03 15.85
C GLU A 144 12.13 -1.71 14.41
N TYR A 145 10.84 -1.69 14.10
CA TYR A 145 10.32 -1.30 12.79
C TYR A 145 10.74 0.12 12.44
N ILE A 146 10.51 1.08 13.33
CA ILE A 146 10.93 2.47 13.17
C ILE A 146 12.45 2.53 13.01
N ARG A 147 13.21 1.93 13.94
CA ARG A 147 14.68 1.94 13.92
C ARG A 147 15.26 1.32 12.66
N LYS A 148 14.70 0.20 12.20
CA LYS A 148 15.14 -0.52 11.00
C LYS A 148 14.83 0.31 9.76
N ASN A 149 13.63 0.87 9.69
CA ASN A 149 13.12 1.57 8.52
C ASN A 149 13.63 3.02 8.45
N ARG A 150 14.10 3.63 9.55
CA ARG A 150 14.76 4.94 9.55
C ARG A 150 16.08 4.95 8.77
N ARG A 151 16.74 3.80 8.63
CA ARG A 151 18.09 3.68 8.04
C ARG A 151 18.12 3.31 6.55
N GLU A 152 16.98 3.06 5.92
CA GLU A 152 16.93 2.53 4.56
C GLU A 152 17.03 3.64 3.48
N GLU A 153 17.92 4.62 3.71
CA GLU A 153 18.19 5.75 2.81
C GLU A 153 19.20 5.40 1.69
N SER A 154 19.15 4.19 1.14
CA SER A 154 20.00 3.93 -0.02
C SER A 154 19.45 4.69 -1.23
N SER A 155 20.32 5.35 -2.02
CA SER A 155 19.91 6.00 -3.27
C SER A 155 19.27 5.00 -4.25
N PHE A 156 19.62 3.71 -4.14
CA PHE A 156 18.97 2.63 -4.87
C PHE A 156 17.52 2.41 -4.43
N ALA A 157 17.24 2.43 -3.12
CA ALA A 157 15.88 2.35 -2.61
C ALA A 157 15.03 3.52 -3.11
N HIS A 158 15.58 4.73 -3.19
CA HIS A 158 14.86 5.89 -3.76
C HIS A 158 14.52 5.69 -5.24
N TRP A 159 15.43 5.12 -6.03
CA TRP A 159 15.18 4.83 -7.45
C TRP A 159 14.16 3.69 -7.63
N GLU A 160 14.32 2.60 -6.90
CA GLU A 160 13.36 1.48 -6.90
C GLU A 160 11.97 1.97 -6.50
N PHE A 161 11.91 2.85 -5.52
CA PHE A 161 10.66 3.44 -5.05
C PHE A 161 10.03 4.39 -6.07
N GLY A 162 10.82 5.24 -6.73
CA GLY A 162 10.34 6.08 -7.84
C GLY A 162 9.88 5.26 -9.05
N PHE A 163 10.51 4.12 -9.33
CA PHE A 163 10.06 3.20 -10.37
C PHE A 163 8.76 2.49 -9.98
N ARG A 164 8.69 1.98 -8.74
CA ARG A 164 7.46 1.44 -8.15
C ARG A 164 6.36 2.49 -8.08
N HIS A 165 6.68 3.76 -7.86
CA HIS A 165 5.73 4.88 -7.87
C HIS A 165 5.01 4.96 -9.22
N CYS A 166 5.74 4.86 -10.32
CA CYS A 166 5.15 4.86 -11.66
C CYS A 166 4.30 3.60 -11.90
N LEU A 167 4.81 2.43 -11.50
CA LEU A 167 4.11 1.16 -11.69
C LEU A 167 2.84 1.06 -10.84
N ASN A 168 2.85 1.56 -9.61
CA ASN A 168 1.72 1.52 -8.68
C ASN A 168 0.54 2.40 -9.13
N ARG A 169 0.68 3.15 -10.23
CA ARG A 169 -0.46 3.79 -10.90
C ARG A 169 -1.31 2.80 -11.69
N LEU A 170 -0.83 1.58 -11.95
CA LEU A 170 -1.53 0.54 -12.69
C LEU A 170 -2.36 -0.35 -11.75
N VAL A 171 -3.66 -0.44 -12.02
CA VAL A 171 -4.60 -1.32 -11.32
C VAL A 171 -4.25 -2.79 -11.54
N SER A 172 -3.79 -3.12 -12.74
CA SER A 172 -3.44 -4.49 -13.16
C SER A 172 -2.27 -5.11 -12.38
N LEU A 173 -1.46 -4.30 -11.69
CA LEU A 173 -0.33 -4.77 -10.88
C LEU A 173 -0.70 -5.11 -9.43
N ASN A 174 -1.90 -4.76 -8.98
CA ASN A 174 -2.37 -5.18 -7.66
C ASN A 174 -2.60 -6.70 -7.66
N ALA A 175 -2.03 -7.41 -6.69
CA ALA A 175 -2.09 -8.87 -6.59
C ALA A 175 -3.54 -9.42 -6.61
N ARG A 176 -4.51 -8.65 -6.13
CA ARG A 176 -5.94 -9.04 -6.12
C ARG A 176 -6.62 -8.87 -7.47
N THR A 177 -6.24 -7.88 -8.26
CA THR A 177 -6.74 -7.61 -9.62
C THR A 177 -5.78 -8.07 -10.70
N SER A 178 -4.76 -8.86 -10.33
CA SER A 178 -3.79 -9.40 -11.28
C SER A 178 -4.53 -10.16 -12.39
N LEU A 179 -3.98 -10.14 -13.61
CA LEU A 179 -4.53 -10.89 -14.74
C LEU A 179 -4.82 -12.34 -14.36
N ARG A 180 -3.94 -13.00 -13.61
CA ARG A 180 -4.14 -14.37 -13.13
C ARG A 180 -5.36 -14.51 -12.21
N SER A 181 -5.54 -13.58 -11.27
CA SER A 181 -6.69 -13.58 -10.36
C SER A 181 -7.99 -13.33 -11.13
N CYS A 182 -8.01 -12.35 -12.04
CA CYS A 182 -9.16 -12.08 -12.90
C CYS A 182 -9.51 -13.27 -13.79
N TRP A 183 -8.51 -13.90 -14.41
CA TRP A 183 -8.70 -15.12 -15.21
C TRP A 183 -9.25 -16.25 -14.36
N ARG A 184 -8.68 -16.52 -13.18
CA ARG A 184 -9.20 -17.55 -12.28
C ARG A 184 -10.65 -17.25 -11.90
N ASP A 185 -10.96 -16.03 -11.48
CA ASP A 185 -12.29 -15.71 -10.97
C ASP A 185 -13.35 -15.69 -12.09
N LEU A 186 -12.97 -15.24 -13.29
CA LEU A 186 -13.84 -15.29 -14.47
C LEU A 186 -14.14 -16.72 -14.92
N PHE A 187 -13.13 -17.59 -15.02
CA PHE A 187 -13.30 -18.95 -15.53
C PHE A 187 -13.77 -19.96 -14.48
N VAL A 188 -13.48 -19.74 -13.18
CA VAL A 188 -13.90 -20.63 -12.09
C VAL A 188 -15.22 -20.19 -11.46
N ASN A 189 -15.38 -18.88 -11.19
CA ASN A 189 -16.54 -18.38 -10.45
C ASN A 189 -17.59 -17.71 -11.34
N GLY A 190 -17.27 -17.45 -12.62
CA GLY A 190 -18.18 -16.78 -13.56
C GLY A 190 -18.43 -15.31 -13.22
N THR A 191 -17.69 -14.74 -12.28
CA THR A 191 -17.86 -13.37 -11.79
C THR A 191 -16.51 -12.68 -11.69
N MET A 192 -16.47 -11.40 -12.05
CA MET A 192 -15.27 -10.59 -11.82
C MET A 192 -15.04 -10.35 -10.32
N PRO A 193 -13.77 -10.20 -9.90
CA PRO A 193 -13.47 -9.82 -8.52
C PRO A 193 -14.12 -8.46 -8.20
N ALA A 194 -14.82 -8.38 -7.07
CA ALA A 194 -15.47 -7.15 -6.66
C ALA A 194 -14.46 -6.02 -6.40
N ALA A 195 -14.88 -4.77 -6.62
CA ALA A 195 -14.10 -3.59 -6.24
C ALA A 195 -13.77 -3.62 -4.74
N VAL A 196 -12.55 -3.20 -4.39
CA VAL A 196 -12.06 -3.26 -3.01
C VAL A 196 -12.60 -2.05 -2.24
N ILE A 197 -13.22 -2.33 -1.09
CA ILE A 197 -13.74 -1.31 -0.18
C ILE A 197 -12.59 -0.53 0.48
N ASP A 198 -11.51 -1.21 0.93
CA ASP A 198 -10.33 -0.58 1.52
C ASP A 198 -9.25 -0.31 0.46
N GLN A 199 -8.97 0.96 0.23
CA GLN A 199 -8.04 1.44 -0.79
C GLN A 199 -6.93 2.25 -0.12
N CYS A 200 -5.76 1.65 0.06
CA CYS A 200 -4.56 2.41 0.41
C CYS A 200 -4.04 3.11 -0.85
N ARG A 201 -4.16 4.44 -0.86
CA ARG A 201 -3.62 5.29 -1.93
C ARG A 201 -2.12 5.53 -1.72
N TYR A 202 -1.50 6.16 -2.71
CA TYR A 202 -0.05 6.42 -2.70
C TYR A 202 0.41 7.24 -1.51
N ASP A 203 -0.42 8.17 -1.05
CA ASP A 203 -0.24 9.00 0.14
C ASP A 203 -0.28 8.23 1.48
N ARG A 204 -0.26 6.89 1.44
CA ARG A 204 -0.50 5.97 2.58
C ARG A 204 -1.84 6.17 3.27
N CYS A 205 -2.72 6.98 2.72
CA CYS A 205 -4.04 7.22 3.30
C CYS A 205 -5.01 6.17 2.76
N LYS A 206 -5.81 5.62 3.66
CA LYS A 206 -6.82 4.62 3.35
C LYS A 206 -8.15 5.29 3.08
N TYR A 207 -8.76 4.91 1.98
CA TYR A 207 -10.10 5.35 1.62
C TYR A 207 -11.01 4.14 1.67
N TYR A 208 -12.16 4.32 2.32
CA TYR A 208 -13.18 3.30 2.40
C TYR A 208 -14.35 3.69 1.51
N ASP A 209 -14.53 2.97 0.41
CA ASP A 209 -15.68 3.15 -0.47
C ASP A 209 -16.81 2.20 -0.07
N PHE A 210 -17.83 2.78 0.55
CA PHE A 210 -19.03 2.05 1.00
C PHE A 210 -20.20 2.13 0.00
N THR A 211 -20.04 2.75 -1.17
CA THR A 211 -21.15 2.92 -2.13
C THR A 211 -21.76 1.60 -2.60
N GLY A 212 -20.96 0.53 -2.69
CA GLY A 212 -21.41 -0.83 -2.99
C GLY A 212 -21.65 -1.72 -1.76
N ALA A 213 -21.58 -1.18 -0.55
CA ALA A 213 -21.70 -1.97 0.67
C ALA A 213 -23.17 -2.18 1.03
N ASP A 214 -23.58 -3.44 1.20
CA ASP A 214 -24.90 -3.80 1.73
C ASP A 214 -24.89 -3.68 3.27
N PRO A 215 -25.60 -2.69 3.86
CA PRO A 215 -25.60 -2.46 5.29
C PRO A 215 -26.18 -3.64 6.08
N GLU A 216 -27.17 -4.33 5.52
CA GLU A 216 -27.78 -5.49 6.18
C GLU A 216 -26.81 -6.66 6.23
N LYS A 217 -26.10 -6.90 5.12
CA LYS A 217 -25.07 -7.95 5.06
C LYS A 217 -23.92 -7.66 6.03
N LEU A 218 -23.48 -6.41 6.11
CA LEU A 218 -22.46 -5.98 7.08
C LEU A 218 -22.94 -6.12 8.52
N SER A 219 -24.20 -5.75 8.81
CA SER A 219 -24.82 -5.91 10.13
C SER A 219 -24.92 -7.39 10.52
N LYS A 220 -25.41 -8.25 9.63
CA LYS A 220 -25.49 -9.70 9.84
C LYS A 220 -24.11 -10.32 10.06
N ALA A 221 -23.10 -9.93 9.29
CA ALA A 221 -21.73 -10.39 9.47
C ALA A 221 -21.14 -9.95 10.82
N ARG A 222 -21.39 -8.71 11.24
CA ARG A 222 -20.98 -8.20 12.57
C ARG A 222 -21.65 -8.97 13.70
N LEU A 223 -22.95 -9.24 13.60
CA LEU A 223 -23.69 -10.03 14.57
C LEU A 223 -23.18 -11.47 14.66
N GLN A 224 -22.82 -12.09 13.53
CA GLN A 224 -22.21 -13.42 13.50
C GLN A 224 -20.81 -13.44 14.11
N HIS A 225 -20.00 -12.40 13.88
CA HIS A 225 -18.68 -12.26 14.49
C HIS A 225 -18.76 -12.04 16.00
N ASN A 226 -19.76 -11.28 16.46
CA ASN A 226 -20.00 -10.98 17.88
C ASN A 226 -20.86 -12.04 18.61
N LYS A 227 -21.14 -13.21 17.99
CA LYS A 227 -21.84 -14.28 18.71
C LYS A 227 -20.95 -14.80 19.85
N PRO A 228 -21.40 -14.76 21.11
CA PRO A 228 -20.64 -15.29 22.24
C PRO A 228 -20.48 -16.81 22.05
N GLY A 229 -19.23 -17.26 21.88
CA GLY A 229 -18.90 -18.67 21.62
C GLY A 229 -17.66 -18.90 20.77
N LYS A 230 -17.15 -17.89 20.05
CA LYS A 230 -15.80 -17.90 19.48
C LYS A 230 -14.84 -17.11 20.36
N THR A 231 -14.54 -17.66 21.53
CA THR A 231 -13.32 -17.31 22.26
C THR A 231 -12.14 -17.59 21.33
N HIS A 232 -11.37 -16.56 21.02
CA HIS A 232 -10.04 -16.74 20.46
C HIS A 232 -9.25 -17.61 21.43
N ASP A 233 -8.96 -18.84 21.02
CA ASP A 233 -7.97 -19.68 21.69
C ASP A 233 -6.60 -19.04 21.43
N ALA A 234 -6.25 -18.09 22.27
CA ALA A 234 -4.93 -17.48 22.34
C ALA A 234 -4.00 -18.46 23.08
N SER A 235 -3.73 -19.61 22.45
CA SER A 235 -2.65 -20.51 22.85
C SER A 235 -2.10 -21.23 21.62
N ARG A 236 -1.11 -20.59 20.96
CA ARG A 236 -0.08 -21.23 20.12
C ARG A 236 0.98 -20.22 19.72
#